data_AF-A0A2L2WW29-F1
#
_entry.id   AF-A0A2L2WW29-F1
#
_cell.length_a   1.000
_cell.length_b   1.000
_cell.length_c   1.000
_cell.angle_alpha   90.00
_cell.angle_beta   90.00
_cell.angle_gamma   90.00
#
_symmetry.space_group_name_H-M   'P 1'
#
loop_
_entity.id
_entity.type
_entity.pdbx_description
1 polymer ?
#
loop_
_entity_poly.entity_id
_entity_poly.type
_entity_poly.pdbx_seq_one_letter_code
_entity_poly.pdbx_strand_id
1 'polypeptide(L)'
;MKKYFKWLTESNRPKHILVGFFIGLTLGVVAAFVAATSAEMKDWLWNGKRGGTFGWIKGNGFDWLDFIATMIGGIAGALFRYLVLWHVHLMK
;
A
#
# COMPACT_ATOMS: atom_id res chain seq x y z
N MET A 1 3.33 16.62 15.81
CA MET A 1 2.24 15.80 15.23
C MET A 1 1.79 14.77 16.27
N LYS A 2 0.47 14.50 16.41
CA LYS A 2 -0.07 13.55 17.40
C LYS A 2 0.57 12.16 17.21
N LYS A 3 0.89 11.47 18.31
CA LYS A 3 1.56 10.14 18.36
C LYS A 3 1.00 9.12 17.35
N TYR A 4 -0.29 9.20 17.05
CA TYR A 4 -1.02 8.32 16.12
C TYR A 4 -0.69 8.48 14.63
N PHE A 5 -0.13 9.62 14.19
CA PHE A 5 0.27 9.83 12.79
C PHE A 5 1.78 9.67 12.58
N LYS A 6 2.51 9.40 13.65
CA LYS A 6 3.96 9.26 13.60
C LYS A 6 4.37 8.09 12.72
N TRP A 7 3.63 6.98 12.77
CA TRP A 7 3.89 5.82 11.93
C TRP A 7 3.76 6.11 10.44
N LEU A 8 2.86 7.02 10.02
CA LEU A 8 2.70 7.41 8.60
C LEU A 8 3.84 8.29 8.09
N THR A 9 4.54 9.00 8.99
CA THR A 9 5.54 10.02 8.64
C THR A 9 6.98 9.60 8.97
N GLU A 10 7.18 8.54 9.76
CA GLU A 10 8.51 8.03 10.16
C GLU A 10 9.24 7.24 9.06
N SER A 11 8.53 6.72 8.05
CA SER A 11 9.10 5.91 6.96
C SER A 11 8.77 6.49 5.58
N ASN A 12 9.24 5.84 4.52
CA ASN A 12 8.87 6.12 3.13
C ASN A 12 7.37 5.87 2.81
N ARG A 13 6.54 5.54 3.80
CA ARG A 13 5.08 5.23 3.67
C ARG A 13 4.25 6.23 2.86
N PRO A 14 4.49 7.55 2.89
CA PRO A 14 3.78 8.46 1.99
C PRO A 14 4.00 8.11 0.51
N LYS A 15 5.17 7.58 0.15
CA LYS A 15 5.45 7.06 -1.20
C LYS A 15 4.67 5.78 -1.48
N HIS A 16 4.54 4.88 -0.50
CA HIS A 16 3.73 3.66 -0.64
C HIS A 16 2.26 4.00 -0.91
N ILE A 17 1.71 4.98 -0.18
CA ILE A 17 0.35 5.49 -0.42
C ILE A 17 0.24 6.08 -1.82
N LEU A 18 1.20 6.93 -2.23
CA LEU A 18 1.15 7.59 -3.53
C LEU A 18 1.25 6.59 -4.69
N VAL A 19 2.17 5.62 -4.61
CA VAL A 19 2.33 4.57 -5.62
C VAL A 19 1.09 3.67 -5.65
N GLY A 20 0.61 3.25 -4.47
CA GLY A 20 -0.63 2.51 -4.34
C GLY A 20 -1.80 3.24 -5.00
N PHE A 21 -1.91 4.55 -4.79
CA PHE A 21 -2.95 5.40 -5.39
C PHE A 21 -2.92 5.33 -6.92
N PHE A 22 -1.76 5.54 -7.55
CA PHE A 22 -1.68 5.47 -9.02
C PHE A 22 -1.97 4.07 -9.56
N ILE A 23 -1.54 3.01 -8.86
CA ILE A 23 -1.85 1.63 -9.26
C ILE A 23 -3.36 1.38 -9.15
N GLY A 24 -3.99 1.77 -8.04
CA GLY A 24 -5.43 1.65 -7.84
C GLY A 24 -6.24 2.46 -8.86
N LEU A 25 -5.77 3.67 -9.18
CA LEU A 25 -6.37 4.57 -10.15
C LEU A 25 -6.34 4.03 -11.58
N THR A 26 -5.34 3.24 -11.95
CA THR A 26 -5.15 2.75 -13.32
C THR A 26 -5.62 1.30 -13.47
N LEU A 27 -5.15 0.42 -12.58
CA LEU A 27 -5.29 -1.02 -12.67
C LEU A 27 -6.25 -1.61 -11.61
N GLY A 28 -6.59 -0.85 -10.57
CA GLY A 28 -7.54 -1.26 -9.53
C GLY A 28 -6.89 -1.94 -8.31
N VAL A 29 -7.74 -2.30 -7.34
CA VAL A 29 -7.31 -2.76 -6.01
C VAL A 29 -6.53 -4.08 -6.05
N VAL A 30 -6.90 -5.00 -6.95
CA VAL A 30 -6.18 -6.29 -7.09
C VAL A 30 -4.73 -6.06 -7.55
N ALA A 31 -4.51 -5.13 -8.47
CA ALA A 31 -3.15 -4.78 -8.90
C ALA A 31 -2.35 -4.12 -7.76
N ALA A 32 -2.99 -3.29 -6.94
CA ALA A 32 -2.36 -2.71 -5.75
C ALA A 32 -1.97 -3.79 -4.73
N PHE A 33 -2.82 -4.80 -4.53
CA PHE A 33 -2.51 -5.94 -3.67
C PHE A 33 -1.30 -6.74 -4.16
N VAL A 34 -1.28 -7.08 -5.46
CA VAL A 34 -0.15 -7.81 -6.07
C VAL A 34 1.13 -6.98 -5.95
N ALA A 35 1.09 -5.69 -6.28
CA ALA A 35 2.26 -4.81 -6.19
C ALA A 35 2.78 -4.69 -4.75
N ALA A 36 1.90 -4.49 -3.78
CA ALA A 36 2.26 -4.42 -2.36
C ALA A 36 2.89 -5.72 -1.88
N THR A 37 2.26 -6.87 -2.20
CA THR A 37 2.75 -8.19 -1.81
C THR A 37 4.11 -8.49 -2.44
N SER A 38 4.28 -8.21 -3.74
CA SER A 38 5.52 -8.47 -4.46
C SER A 38 6.68 -7.58 -3.99
N ALA A 39 6.42 -6.30 -3.70
CA ALA A 39 7.43 -5.38 -3.19
C ALA A 39 7.94 -5.83 -1.80
N GLU A 40 7.04 -6.10 -0.88
CA GLU A 40 7.39 -6.54 0.47
C GLU A 40 8.03 -7.94 0.49
N MET A 41 7.56 -8.86 -0.35
CA MET A 41 8.18 -10.18 -0.50
C MET A 41 9.61 -10.06 -1.03
N LYS A 42 9.84 -9.18 -2.03
CA LYS A 42 11.18 -8.92 -2.57
C LYS A 42 12.10 -8.39 -1.48
N ASP A 43 11.67 -7.40 -0.72
CA ASP A 43 12.49 -6.77 0.32
C ASP A 43 12.78 -7.75 1.47
N TRP A 44 11.80 -8.59 1.81
CA TRP A 44 11.98 -9.65 2.79
C TRP A 44 13.00 -10.72 2.34
N LEU A 45 12.93 -11.16 1.08
CA LEU A 45 13.89 -12.08 0.49
C LEU A 45 15.30 -11.49 0.44
N TRP A 46 15.42 -10.22 0.04
CA TRP A 46 16.69 -9.52 -0.07
C TRP A 46 17.40 -9.34 1.28
N ASN A 47 16.63 -9.04 2.34
CA ASN A 47 17.17 -8.92 3.70
C ASN A 47 17.45 -10.27 4.38
N GLY A 48 17.48 -11.37 3.60
CA GLY A 48 17.89 -12.69 4.05
C GLY A 48 16.86 -13.40 4.92
N LYS A 49 15.57 -13.04 4.80
CA LYS A 49 14.48 -13.56 5.65
C LYS A 49 14.76 -13.42 7.15
N ARG A 50 15.66 -12.50 7.54
CA ARG A 50 16.05 -12.24 8.94
C ARG A 50 14.99 -11.38 9.61
N GLY A 51 13.82 -11.99 9.80
CA GLY A 51 12.69 -11.36 10.44
C GLY A 51 11.38 -11.62 9.75
N GLY A 52 10.31 -11.39 10.49
CA GLY A 52 8.96 -11.83 10.18
C GLY A 52 8.19 -11.89 11.48
N THR A 53 7.35 -10.89 11.75
CA THR A 53 6.30 -11.04 12.75
C THR A 53 5.20 -11.91 12.13
N PHE A 54 5.48 -13.19 11.91
CA PHE A 54 4.42 -14.19 11.73
C PHE A 54 4.04 -14.63 13.13
N GLY A 55 3.25 -13.80 13.84
CA GLY A 55 2.97 -13.97 15.27
C GLY A 55 3.92 -13.20 16.18
N TRP A 56 4.80 -13.88 16.92
CA TRP A 56 5.52 -13.33 18.09
C TRP A 56 7.04 -13.13 17.91
N ILE A 57 7.58 -13.29 16.70
CA ILE A 57 9.04 -13.25 16.44
C ILE A 57 9.45 -11.86 15.93
N LYS A 58 10.35 -11.17 16.65
CA LYS A 58 10.90 -9.85 16.26
C LYS A 58 12.08 -10.00 15.29
N GLY A 59 11.96 -9.43 14.08
CA GLY A 59 13.04 -9.17 13.12
C GLY A 59 12.55 -8.38 11.90
N ASN A 60 13.43 -8.01 10.96
CA ASN A 60 13.10 -7.36 9.67
C ASN A 60 12.36 -8.32 8.71
N GLY A 61 11.05 -8.45 8.94
CA GLY A 61 10.14 -9.24 8.12
C GLY A 61 9.39 -8.46 7.08
N PHE A 62 8.39 -9.12 6.49
CA PHE A 62 7.36 -8.47 5.68
C PHE A 62 6.81 -7.23 6.42
N ASP A 63 7.01 -6.03 5.87
CA ASP A 63 6.54 -4.81 6.52
C ASP A 63 5.05 -4.62 6.22
N TRP A 64 4.23 -5.11 7.14
CA TRP A 64 2.79 -4.98 7.06
C TRP A 64 2.31 -3.53 7.05
N LEU A 65 3.08 -2.58 7.60
CA LEU A 65 2.72 -1.17 7.55
C LEU A 65 2.90 -0.60 6.14
N ASP A 66 3.94 -1.01 5.43
CA ASP A 66 4.22 -0.58 4.06
C ASP A 66 3.27 -1.26 3.07
N PHE A 67 2.91 -2.53 3.33
CA PHE A 67 1.80 -3.22 2.66
C PHE A 67 0.46 -2.48 2.84
N ILE A 68 0.08 -2.19 4.09
CA ILE A 68 -1.19 -1.50 4.40
C ILE A 68 -1.19 -0.10 3.79
N ALA A 69 -0.08 0.63 3.85
CA ALA A 69 0.07 1.95 3.24
C ALA A 69 -0.19 1.89 1.72
N THR A 70 0.37 0.90 1.03
CA THR A 70 0.13 0.68 -0.40
C THR A 70 -1.33 0.32 -0.68
N MET A 71 -1.96 -0.51 0.15
CA MET A 71 -3.37 -0.88 0.02
C MET A 71 -4.31 0.31 0.24
N ILE A 72 -4.03 1.18 1.22
CA ILE A 72 -4.79 2.42 1.45
C ILE A 72 -4.75 3.29 0.20
N GLY A 73 -3.56 3.47 -0.38
CA GLY A 73 -3.39 4.13 -1.67
C GLY A 73 -4.25 3.48 -2.76
N GLY A 74 -4.11 2.17 -2.95
CA GLY A 74 -4.83 1.39 -3.96
C GLY A 74 -6.36 1.52 -3.88
N ILE A 75 -6.91 1.44 -2.67
CA ILE A 75 -8.34 1.63 -2.44
C ILE A 75 -8.76 3.06 -2.78
N ALA A 76 -8.01 4.07 -2.31
CA ALA A 76 -8.31 5.47 -2.60
C ALA A 76 -8.27 5.77 -4.10
N GLY A 77 -7.26 5.25 -4.82
CA GLY A 77 -7.14 5.41 -6.27
C GLY A 77 -8.27 4.73 -7.04
N ALA A 78 -8.64 3.50 -6.66
CA ALA A 78 -9.74 2.79 -7.31
C ALA A 78 -11.10 3.48 -7.06
N LEU A 79 -11.34 3.98 -5.84
CA LEU A 79 -12.53 4.77 -5.52
C LEU A 79 -12.58 6.05 -6.35
N PHE A 80 -11.46 6.77 -6.45
CA PHE A 80 -11.38 7.97 -7.30
C PHE A 80 -11.68 7.64 -8.77
N ARG A 81 -11.12 6.54 -9.30
CA ARG A 81 -11.43 6.06 -10.66
C ARG A 81 -12.94 5.85 -10.83
N TYR A 82 -13.59 5.17 -9.89
CA TYR A 82 -15.03 4.93 -9.97
C TYR A 82 -15.85 6.22 -9.89
N LEU A 83 -15.47 7.18 -9.05
CA LEU A 83 -16.12 8.49 -8.98
C LEU A 83 -16.02 9.26 -10.31
N VAL A 84 -14.85 9.26 -10.95
CA VAL A 84 -14.66 9.90 -12.26
C VAL A 84 -15.50 9.22 -13.34
N LEU A 85 -15.45 7.89 -13.41
CA LEU A 85 -16.23 7.13 -14.40
C LEU A 85 -17.74 7.31 -14.19
N TRP A 86 -18.18 7.33 -12.94
CA TRP A 86 -19.57 7.61 -12.55
C TRP A 86 -19.99 9.01 -13.00
N HIS A 87 -19.16 10.02 -12.75
CA HIS A 87 -19.44 11.39 -13.18
C HIS A 87 -19.55 11.50 -14.72
N VAL A 88 -18.64 10.85 -15.46
CA VAL A 88 -18.70 10.79 -16.93
C VAL A 88 -19.97 10.07 -17.41
N HIS A 89 -20.41 9.02 -16.71
CA HIS A 89 -21.65 8.32 -17.05
C HIS A 89 -22.89 9.20 -16.86
N LEU A 90 -22.96 9.99 -15.78
CA LEU A 90 -24.08 10.91 -15.51
C LEU A 90 -24.17 12.08 -16.50
N MET A 91 -23.07 12.45 -17.17
CA MET A 91 -23.05 13.52 -18.17
C MET A 91 -23.46 13.07 -19.59
N LYS A 92 -23.70 11.77 -19.78
CA LYS A 92 -24.24 11.21 -21.02
C LYS A 92 -25.77 11.21 -20.98
#